data_AF-A0AAU1N2V9-F1
#
_entry.id   AF-A0AAU1N2V9-F1
#
_cell.length_a   1.000
_cell.length_b   1.000
_cell.length_c   1.000
_cell.angle_alpha   90.00
_cell.angle_beta   90.00
_cell.angle_gamma   90.00
#
_symmetry.space_group_name_H-M   'P 1'
#
loop_
_entity.id
_entity.type
_entity.pdbx_description
1 polymer ?
#
loop_
_entity_poly.entity_id
_entity_poly.type
_entity_poly.pdbx_seq_one_letter_code
_entity_poly.pdbx_strand_id
1 'polypeptide(L)'
;MALLIGLALQLVLRPDSRRVVSELPWSVVLLTSGIMVYVGVLERTGTLKAIAEHLGGIDNTLLAVLAVPYLAAVFATVESSTVAVLGVVVPLAAAVLPHADSARFTVLLIAVRATIGAVAISPLHLGGGLILANTEEADAPRVFRRLMAWSVGAALVLPSALLVLPLATGL
;
A
#
# COMPACT_ATOMS: atom_id res chain seq x y z
N MET A 1 18.61 -4.74 10.25
CA MET A 1 19.80 -4.52 9.40
C MET A 1 20.08 -3.04 9.16
N ALA A 2 19.12 -2.23 8.68
CA ALA A 2 19.32 -0.79 8.49
C ALA A 2 19.81 -0.03 9.75
N LEU A 3 19.24 -0.31 10.93
CA LEU A 3 19.67 0.27 12.21
C LEU A 3 21.13 -0.05 12.57
N LEU A 4 21.58 -1.27 12.28
CA LEU A 4 22.95 -1.70 12.57
C LEU A 4 23.95 -1.02 11.64
N ILE A 5 23.61 -0.89 10.36
CA ILE A 5 24.42 -0.19 9.37
C ILE A 5 24.49 1.31 9.72
N GLY A 6 23.35 1.93 10.03
CA GLY A 6 23.31 3.32 10.47
C GLY A 6 24.14 3.56 11.74
N LEU A 7 24.04 2.67 12.73
CA LEU A 7 24.86 2.73 13.95
C LEU A 7 26.37 2.58 13.65
N ALA A 8 26.74 1.64 12.78
CA ALA A 8 28.12 1.44 12.37
C ALA A 8 28.68 2.68 11.65
N LEU A 9 27.91 3.25 10.72
CA LEU A 9 28.28 4.49 10.02
C LEU A 9 28.41 5.67 11.00
N GLN A 10 27.50 5.79 11.97
CA GLN A 10 27.57 6.84 12.99
C GLN A 10 28.83 6.72 13.86
N LEU A 11 29.25 5.50 14.20
CA LEU A 11 30.46 5.25 15.00
C LEU A 11 31.75 5.52 14.21
N VAL A 12 31.78 5.18 12.91
CA VAL A 12 32.96 5.32 12.04
C VAL A 12 33.13 6.75 11.53
N LEU A 13 32.07 7.33 10.95
CA LEU A 13 32.12 8.64 10.30
C LEU A 13 31.85 9.80 11.27
N ARG A 14 31.23 9.53 12.42
CA ARG A 14 30.83 10.52 13.44
C ARG A 14 30.21 11.79 12.84
N PRO A 15 29.25 11.69 11.90
CA PRO A 15 28.61 12.86 11.35
C PRO A 15 27.81 13.57 12.44
N ASP A 16 27.70 14.90 12.32
CA ASP A 16 26.91 15.70 13.25
C ASP A 16 25.45 15.22 13.22
N SER A 17 25.00 14.62 14.33
CA SER A 17 23.67 14.04 14.45
C SER A 17 22.58 15.08 14.23
N ARG A 18 22.78 16.36 14.60
CA ARG A 18 21.78 17.41 14.35
C ARG A 18 21.61 17.67 12.85
N ARG A 19 22.70 17.65 12.10
CA ARG A 19 22.71 17.88 10.66
C ARG A 19 22.02 16.74 9.91
N VAL A 20 22.34 15.50 10.27
CA VAL A 20 21.67 14.31 9.71
C VAL A 20 20.16 14.33 9.98
N VAL A 21 19.75 14.69 11.20
CA VAL A 21 18.34 14.79 11.59
C VAL A 21 17.63 15.92 10.82
N SER A 22 18.31 17.04 10.52
CA SER A 22 17.72 18.12 9.73
C SER A 22 17.52 17.78 8.24
N GLU A 23 18.31 16.84 7.70
CA GLU A 23 18.20 16.39 6.31
C GLU A 23 17.09 15.34 6.09
N LEU A 24 16.46 14.86 7.18
CA LEU A 24 15.36 13.91 7.06
C LEU A 24 14.11 14.56 6.44
N PRO A 25 13.37 13.83 5.58
CA PRO A 25 12.14 14.32 4.97
C PRO A 25 10.97 14.33 5.98
N TRP A 26 10.98 15.24 6.95
CA TRP A 26 10.01 15.33 8.05
C TRP A 26 8.56 15.40 7.58
N SER A 27 8.30 16.10 6.47
CA SER A 27 6.96 16.18 5.89
C SER A 27 6.40 14.80 5.51
N VAL A 28 7.25 13.89 5.00
CA VAL A 28 6.85 12.52 4.64
C VAL A 28 6.58 11.70 5.90
N VAL A 29 7.43 11.83 6.92
CA VAL A 29 7.25 11.14 8.22
C VAL A 29 5.95 11.56 8.92
N LEU A 30 5.66 12.87 8.96
CA LEU A 30 4.44 13.40 9.55
C LEU A 30 3.18 12.97 8.77
N LEU A 31 3.25 12.99 7.44
CA LEU A 31 2.14 12.58 6.59
C LEU A 31 1.82 11.08 6.73
N THR A 32 2.85 10.22 6.69
CA THR A 32 2.68 8.77 6.83
C THR A 32 2.16 8.38 8.20
N SER A 33 2.71 8.97 9.27
CA SER A 33 2.21 8.72 10.64
C SER A 33 0.77 9.21 10.82
N GLY A 34 0.41 10.39 10.30
CA GLY A 34 -0.95 10.91 10.34
C GLY A 34 -1.97 10.01 9.64
N ILE A 35 -1.61 9.48 8.46
CA ILE A 35 -2.47 8.52 7.75
C ILE A 35 -2.61 7.22 8.55
N MET A 36 -1.55 6.73 9.20
CA MET A 36 -1.64 5.52 10.03
C MET A 36 -2.60 5.70 11.20
N VAL A 37 -2.56 6.88 11.85
CA VAL A 37 -3.53 7.24 12.89
C VAL A 37 -4.94 7.27 12.32
N TYR A 38 -5.14 7.90 11.16
CA TYR A 38 -6.44 7.96 10.50
C TYR A 38 -7.01 6.58 10.14
N VAL A 39 -6.19 5.70 9.58
CA VAL A 39 -6.57 4.30 9.29
C VAL A 39 -6.92 3.56 10.57
N GLY A 40 -6.12 3.70 11.62
CA GLY A 40 -6.44 3.09 12.92
C GLY A 40 -7.75 3.61 13.53
N VAL A 41 -8.10 4.88 13.29
CA VAL A 41 -9.41 5.43 13.68
C VAL A 41 -10.53 4.77 12.87
N LEU A 42 -10.39 4.65 11.55
CA LEU A 42 -11.34 3.98 10.67
C LEU A 42 -11.59 2.51 11.03
N GLU A 43 -10.54 1.79 11.46
CA GLU A 43 -10.65 0.43 11.99
C GLU A 43 -11.45 0.41 13.29
N ARG A 44 -11.12 1.30 14.24
CA ARG A 44 -11.78 1.36 15.56
C ARG A 44 -13.25 1.78 15.49
N THR A 45 -13.60 2.67 14.57
CA THR A 45 -15.00 3.05 14.32
C THR A 45 -15.79 1.96 13.61
N GLY A 46 -15.13 0.85 13.22
CA GLY A 46 -15.76 -0.22 12.48
C GLY A 46 -16.12 0.17 11.05
N THR A 47 -15.61 1.30 10.54
CA THR A 47 -15.95 1.79 9.19
C THR A 47 -15.50 0.79 8.13
N LEU A 48 -14.33 0.19 8.29
CA LEU A 48 -13.86 -0.87 7.38
C LEU A 48 -14.71 -2.13 7.46
N LYS A 49 -15.21 -2.47 8.65
CA LYS A 49 -16.14 -3.59 8.83
C LYS A 49 -17.50 -3.30 8.21
N ALA A 50 -18.01 -2.08 8.35
CA ALA A 50 -19.25 -1.64 7.72
C ALA A 50 -19.14 -1.64 6.18
N ILE A 51 -17.99 -1.22 5.64
CA ILE A 51 -17.68 -1.33 4.20
C ILE A 51 -17.69 -2.81 3.78
N ALA A 52 -17.01 -3.68 4.54
CA ALA A 52 -16.99 -5.12 4.27
C ALA A 52 -18.38 -5.77 4.29
N GLU A 53 -19.22 -5.44 5.27
CA GLU A 53 -20.60 -5.92 5.38
C GLU A 53 -21.48 -5.40 4.25
N HIS A 54 -21.34 -4.13 3.87
CA HIS A 54 -22.03 -3.58 2.70
C HIS A 54 -21.60 -4.29 1.42
N LEU A 55 -20.31 -4.61 1.27
CA LEU A 55 -19.81 -5.34 0.12
C LEU A 55 -20.28 -6.79 0.06
N GLY A 56 -20.39 -7.47 1.21
CA GLY A 56 -20.98 -8.80 1.30
C GLY A 56 -22.48 -8.83 0.98
N GLY A 57 -23.17 -7.69 1.12
CA GLY A 57 -24.56 -7.50 0.71
C GLY A 57 -24.74 -7.07 -0.75
N ILE A 58 -23.66 -6.88 -1.52
CA ILE A 58 -23.76 -6.61 -2.96
C ILE A 58 -24.10 -7.92 -3.66
N ASP A 59 -25.28 -7.98 -4.29
CA ASP A 59 -25.75 -9.14 -5.08
C ASP A 59 -24.78 -9.54 -6.22
N ASN A 60 -23.87 -8.63 -6.58
CA ASN A 60 -22.84 -8.86 -7.58
C ASN A 60 -21.49 -9.24 -6.95
N THR A 61 -21.23 -10.54 -6.83
CA THR A 61 -19.98 -11.13 -6.35
C THR A 61 -18.73 -10.55 -7.02
N LEU A 62 -18.82 -10.15 -8.30
CA LEU A 62 -17.70 -9.54 -9.03
C LEU A 62 -17.24 -8.23 -8.39
N LEU A 63 -18.19 -7.38 -8.00
CA LEU A 63 -17.89 -6.09 -7.38
C LEU A 63 -17.27 -6.27 -6.00
N ALA A 64 -17.78 -7.24 -5.22
CA ALA A 64 -17.24 -7.56 -3.90
C ALA A 64 -15.78 -8.05 -3.99
N VAL A 65 -15.49 -8.96 -4.93
CA VAL A 65 -14.14 -9.50 -5.17
C VAL A 65 -13.20 -8.41 -5.68
N LEU A 66 -13.68 -7.52 -6.56
CA LEU A 66 -12.88 -6.45 -7.14
C LEU A 66 -12.44 -5.41 -6.10
N ALA A 67 -13.28 -5.14 -5.11
CA ALA A 67 -12.98 -4.13 -4.11
C ALA A 67 -11.85 -4.52 -3.14
N VAL A 68 -11.61 -5.82 -2.94
CA VAL A 68 -10.54 -6.32 -2.07
C VAL A 68 -9.15 -5.81 -2.51
N PRO A 69 -8.70 -6.00 -3.77
CA PRO A 69 -7.43 -5.42 -4.24
C PRO A 69 -7.45 -3.90 -4.34
N TYR A 70 -8.61 -3.24 -4.54
CA TYR A 70 -8.68 -1.78 -4.46
C TYR A 70 -8.40 -1.26 -3.04
N LEU A 71 -8.99 -1.88 -2.02
CA LEU A 71 -8.69 -1.59 -0.62
C LEU A 71 -7.21 -1.85 -0.32
N ALA A 72 -6.67 -2.97 -0.80
CA ALA A 72 -5.25 -3.27 -0.66
C ALA A 72 -4.35 -2.19 -1.29
N ALA A 73 -4.73 -1.66 -2.47
CA ALA A 73 -4.00 -0.59 -3.14
C ALA A 73 -3.97 0.69 -2.30
N VAL A 74 -5.12 1.07 -1.72
CA VAL A 74 -5.24 2.26 -0.87
C VAL A 74 -4.32 2.13 0.35
N PHE A 75 -4.38 1.01 1.05
CA PHE A 75 -3.49 0.78 2.20
C PHE A 75 -2.02 0.74 1.80
N ALA A 76 -1.67 0.02 0.73
CA ALA A 76 -0.28 -0.11 0.25
C ALA A 76 0.33 1.20 -0.28
N THR A 77 -0.48 2.19 -0.63
CA THR A 77 0.00 3.52 -1.04
C THR A 77 0.79 4.22 0.07
N VAL A 78 0.48 3.89 1.32
CA VAL A 78 1.00 4.59 2.50
C VAL A 78 1.71 3.63 3.46
N GLU A 79 1.13 2.45 3.64
CA GLU A 79 1.68 1.43 4.51
C GLU A 79 2.82 0.70 3.78
N SER A 80 3.97 0.55 4.45
CA SER A 80 5.17 -0.03 3.85
C SER A 80 5.40 -1.52 4.11
N SER A 81 4.81 -2.04 5.17
CA SER A 81 4.78 -3.47 5.49
C SER A 81 3.70 -4.21 4.71
N THR A 82 4.11 -4.86 3.61
CA THR A 82 3.24 -5.80 2.89
C THR A 82 2.51 -6.80 3.80
N VAL A 83 3.14 -7.21 4.91
CA VAL A 83 2.51 -8.11 5.90
C VAL A 83 1.35 -7.45 6.63
N ALA A 84 1.46 -6.17 6.99
CA ALA A 84 0.39 -5.43 7.66
C ALA A 84 -0.82 -5.27 6.71
N VAL A 85 -0.58 -4.86 5.45
CA VAL A 85 -1.66 -4.75 4.44
C VAL A 85 -2.33 -6.11 4.21
N LEU A 86 -1.55 -7.18 4.04
CA LEU A 86 -2.11 -8.53 3.87
C LEU A 86 -2.87 -9.00 5.12
N GLY A 87 -2.42 -8.65 6.32
CA GLY A 87 -3.11 -8.96 7.57
C GLY A 87 -4.53 -8.40 7.65
N VAL A 88 -4.77 -7.23 7.07
CA VAL A 88 -6.11 -6.61 6.97
C VAL A 88 -6.91 -7.17 5.78
N VAL A 89 -6.26 -7.37 4.64
CA VAL A 89 -6.93 -7.72 3.38
C VAL A 89 -7.28 -9.21 3.29
N VAL A 90 -6.49 -10.11 3.84
CA VAL A 90 -6.74 -11.57 3.75
C VAL A 90 -8.04 -11.98 4.45
N PRO A 91 -8.36 -11.51 5.68
CA PRO A 91 -9.66 -11.78 6.30
C PRO A 91 -10.84 -11.22 5.48
N LEU A 92 -10.66 -10.05 4.87
CA LEU A 92 -11.66 -9.45 3.98
C LEU A 92 -11.89 -10.31 2.74
N ALA A 93 -10.81 -10.80 2.11
CA ALA A 93 -10.87 -11.71 0.98
C ALA A 93 -11.65 -12.98 1.33
N ALA A 94 -11.42 -13.54 2.52
CA ALA A 94 -12.13 -14.73 3.00
C ALA A 94 -13.62 -14.46 3.27
N ALA A 95 -13.96 -13.28 3.79
CA ALA A 95 -15.34 -12.88 4.02
C ALA A 95 -16.14 -12.68 2.71
N VAL A 96 -15.49 -12.17 1.67
CA VAL A 96 -16.10 -11.96 0.33
C VAL A 96 -16.27 -13.27 -0.44
N LEU A 97 -15.38 -14.25 -0.21
CA LEU A 97 -15.38 -15.55 -0.88
C LEU A 97 -15.43 -16.73 0.11
N PRO A 98 -16.50 -16.86 0.92
CA PRO A 98 -16.56 -17.84 2.02
C PRO A 98 -16.57 -19.30 1.54
N HIS A 99 -16.93 -19.55 0.28
CA HIS A 99 -17.02 -20.88 -0.33
C HIS A 99 -16.20 -21.00 -1.62
N ALA A 100 -15.19 -20.14 -1.80
CA ALA A 100 -14.35 -20.23 -2.99
C ALA A 100 -13.40 -21.43 -2.94
N ASP A 101 -13.26 -22.10 -4.07
CA ASP A 101 -12.21 -23.10 -4.26
C ASP A 101 -10.82 -22.45 -4.14
N SER A 102 -9.84 -23.25 -3.73
CA SER A 102 -8.46 -22.81 -3.46
C SER A 102 -7.84 -22.05 -4.63
N ALA A 103 -8.18 -22.41 -5.88
CA ALA A 103 -7.72 -21.73 -7.08
C ALA A 103 -8.19 -20.27 -7.14
N ARG A 104 -9.48 -20.00 -6.94
CA ARG A 104 -10.06 -18.64 -6.99
C ARG A 104 -9.53 -17.76 -5.87
N PHE A 105 -9.40 -18.32 -4.67
CA PHE A 105 -8.82 -17.60 -3.55
C PHE A 105 -7.35 -17.25 -3.80
N THR A 106 -6.58 -18.18 -4.39
CA THR A 106 -5.17 -17.94 -4.76
C THR A 106 -5.04 -16.85 -5.82
N VAL A 107 -5.89 -16.86 -6.86
CA VAL A 107 -5.90 -15.81 -7.90
C VAL A 107 -6.17 -14.43 -7.29
N LEU A 108 -7.15 -14.34 -6.39
CA LEU A 108 -7.44 -13.09 -5.68
C LEU A 108 -6.23 -12.59 -4.88
N LEU A 109 -5.57 -13.48 -4.14
CA LEU A 109 -4.38 -13.11 -3.35
C LEU A 109 -3.19 -12.70 -4.23
N ILE A 110 -3.01 -13.34 -5.39
CA ILE A 110 -1.99 -12.94 -6.37
C ILE A 110 -2.29 -11.53 -6.89
N ALA A 111 -3.54 -11.25 -7.26
CA ALA A 111 -3.97 -9.93 -7.72
C ALA A 111 -3.74 -8.84 -6.65
N VAL A 112 -4.11 -9.14 -5.40
CA VAL A 112 -3.83 -8.28 -4.24
C VAL A 112 -2.33 -8.03 -4.10
N ARG A 113 -1.51 -9.08 -4.10
CA ARG A 113 -0.06 -8.97 -3.87
C ARG A 113 0.65 -8.20 -4.97
N ALA A 114 0.25 -8.40 -6.23
CA ALA A 114 0.77 -7.67 -7.38
C ALA A 114 0.40 -6.18 -7.30
N THR A 115 -0.83 -5.87 -6.92
CA THR A 115 -1.30 -4.50 -6.71
C THR A 115 -0.49 -3.79 -5.62
N ILE A 116 -0.29 -4.44 -4.47
CA ILE A 116 0.54 -3.90 -3.37
C ILE A 116 1.95 -3.56 -3.87
N GLY A 117 2.57 -4.46 -4.66
CA GLY A 117 3.92 -4.27 -5.17
C GLY A 117 4.04 -3.10 -6.15
N ALA A 118 3.07 -2.94 -7.05
CA ALA A 118 3.11 -1.88 -8.06
C ALA A 118 2.91 -0.47 -7.47
N VAL A 119 2.16 -0.38 -6.37
CA VAL A 119 1.87 0.90 -5.70
C VAL A 119 2.99 1.30 -4.73
N ALA A 120 3.90 0.39 -4.38
CA ALA A 120 4.99 0.60 -3.41
C ALA A 120 6.02 1.69 -3.80
N ILE A 121 6.01 2.17 -5.05
CA ILE A 121 6.83 3.33 -5.47
C ILE A 121 6.18 4.68 -5.15
N SER A 122 5.02 4.68 -4.50
CA SER A 122 4.34 5.88 -4.02
C SER A 122 5.29 6.73 -3.17
N PRO A 123 5.32 8.06 -3.34
CA PRO A 123 6.14 8.93 -2.50
C PRO A 123 5.66 8.99 -1.06
N LEU A 124 4.45 8.47 -0.79
CA LEU A 124 3.91 8.29 0.56
C LEU A 124 4.37 6.97 1.20
N HIS A 125 4.99 6.08 0.44
CA HIS A 125 5.55 4.81 0.89
C HIS A 125 7.06 4.96 1.08
N LEU A 126 7.70 4.15 1.95
CA LEU A 126 9.16 4.27 2.21
C LEU A 126 10.00 4.20 0.93
N GLY A 127 9.65 3.29 0.02
CA GLY A 127 10.29 3.12 -1.28
C GLY A 127 10.30 4.40 -2.13
N GLY A 128 9.15 5.04 -2.34
CA GLY A 128 9.09 6.31 -3.09
C GLY A 128 9.67 7.49 -2.31
N GLY A 129 9.60 7.47 -0.98
CA GLY A 129 10.25 8.44 -0.10
C GLY A 129 11.78 8.43 -0.26
N LEU A 130 12.39 7.25 -0.39
CA LEU A 130 13.83 7.11 -0.67
C LEU A 130 14.21 7.64 -2.05
N ILE A 131 13.36 7.44 -3.06
CA ILE A 131 13.59 8.00 -4.41
C ILE A 131 13.60 9.53 -4.33
N LEU A 132 12.62 10.12 -3.65
CA LEU A 132 12.57 11.58 -3.46
C LEU A 132 13.75 12.11 -2.65
N ALA A 133 14.18 11.40 -1.61
CA ALA A 133 15.33 11.79 -0.80
C ALA A 133 16.65 11.78 -1.59
N ASN A 134 16.75 10.99 -2.66
CA ASN A 134 17.90 10.95 -3.57
C ASN A 134 17.71 11.81 -4.84
N THR A 135 16.61 12.56 -4.93
CA THR A 135 16.34 13.45 -6.07
C THR A 135 16.85 14.86 -5.76
N GLU A 136 17.44 15.53 -6.75
CA GLU A 136 17.81 16.94 -6.62
C GLU A 136 16.58 17.82 -6.27
N GLU A 137 16.77 18.83 -5.42
CA GLU A 137 15.70 19.71 -4.93
C GLU A 137 14.88 20.35 -6.07
N ALA A 138 15.54 20.73 -7.17
CA ALA A 138 14.89 21.32 -8.34
C ALA A 138 13.90 20.35 -9.02
N ASP A 139 14.19 19.05 -8.99
CA ASP A 139 13.40 18.00 -9.64
C ASP A 139 12.41 17.30 -8.70
N ALA A 140 12.58 17.44 -7.38
CA ALA A 140 11.73 16.80 -6.37
C ALA A 140 10.22 17.02 -6.59
N PRO A 141 9.71 18.23 -6.94
CA PRO A 141 8.28 18.42 -7.21
C PRO A 141 7.80 17.65 -8.45
N ARG A 142 8.65 17.52 -9.48
CA ARG A 142 8.33 16.80 -10.72
C ARG A 142 8.32 15.30 -10.48
N VAL A 143 9.31 14.79 -9.77
CA VAL A 143 9.41 13.37 -9.40
C VAL A 143 8.26 12.98 -8.49
N PHE A 144 7.92 13.80 -7.49
CA PHE A 144 6.75 13.56 -6.62
C PHE A 144 5.47 13.37 -7.43
N ARG A 145 5.17 14.29 -8.36
CA ARG A 145 3.97 14.21 -9.21
C ARG A 145 3.96 12.97 -10.10
N ARG A 146 5.11 12.57 -10.65
CA ARG A 146 5.23 11.36 -11.49
C ARG A 146 5.03 10.10 -10.68
N LEU A 147 5.67 9.98 -9.52
CA LEU A 147 5.48 8.84 -8.62
C LEU A 147 4.02 8.77 -8.16
N MET A 148 3.39 9.91 -7.84
CA MET A 148 1.96 9.89 -7.49
C MET A 148 1.05 9.50 -8.63
N ALA A 149 1.25 10.08 -9.82
CA ALA A 149 0.46 9.72 -10.99
C ALA A 149 0.60 8.22 -11.31
N TRP A 150 1.80 7.67 -11.21
CA TRP A 150 2.03 6.24 -11.40
C TRP A 150 1.32 5.40 -10.35
N SER A 151 1.49 5.70 -9.05
CA SER A 151 0.86 4.93 -7.99
C SER A 151 -0.66 4.99 -8.03
N VAL A 152 -1.25 6.16 -8.31
CA VAL A 152 -2.70 6.29 -8.50
C VAL A 152 -3.16 5.56 -9.74
N GLY A 153 -2.44 5.68 -10.86
CA GLY A 153 -2.75 4.95 -12.10
C GLY A 153 -2.68 3.44 -11.91
N ALA A 154 -1.63 2.93 -11.28
CA ALA A 154 -1.45 1.53 -10.95
C ALA A 154 -2.54 1.02 -9.99
N ALA A 155 -2.87 1.78 -8.94
CA ALA A 155 -3.96 1.47 -8.02
C ALA A 155 -5.32 1.41 -8.72
N LEU A 156 -5.54 2.21 -9.77
CA LEU A 156 -6.79 2.22 -10.52
C LEU A 156 -6.89 1.08 -11.55
N VAL A 157 -5.80 0.81 -12.27
CA VAL A 157 -5.78 -0.07 -13.45
C VAL A 157 -5.46 -1.52 -13.08
N LEU A 158 -4.57 -1.77 -12.13
CA LEU A 158 -4.12 -3.14 -11.85
C LEU A 158 -5.18 -4.03 -11.22
N PRO A 159 -5.99 -3.59 -10.23
CA PRO A 159 -7.03 -4.43 -9.65
C PRO A 159 -8.03 -4.92 -10.72
N SER A 160 -8.43 -4.02 -11.62
CA SER A 160 -9.34 -4.34 -12.72
C SER A 160 -8.67 -5.22 -13.78
N ALA A 161 -7.46 -4.89 -14.22
CA ALA A 161 -6.74 -5.70 -15.21
C ALA A 161 -6.45 -7.12 -14.71
N LEU A 162 -6.02 -7.28 -13.45
CA LEU A 162 -5.60 -8.56 -12.88
C LEU A 162 -6.76 -9.46 -12.47
N LEU A 163 -7.97 -8.93 -12.26
CA LEU A 163 -9.15 -9.73 -11.97
C LEU A 163 -10.05 -9.96 -13.19
N VAL A 164 -10.17 -8.98 -14.10
CA VAL A 164 -10.96 -9.15 -15.32
C VAL A 164 -10.32 -10.17 -16.26
N LEU A 165 -8.99 -10.27 -16.32
CA LEU A 165 -8.29 -11.29 -17.11
C LEU A 165 -8.65 -12.73 -16.69
N PRO A 166 -8.52 -13.13 -15.40
CA PRO A 166 -8.83 -14.50 -14.98
C PRO A 166 -10.32 -14.83 -15.09
N LEU A 167 -11.22 -13.86 -14.86
CA LEU A 167 -12.66 -14.06 -15.04
C LEU A 167 -13.07 -14.23 -16.50
N ALA A 168 -12.40 -13.54 -17.44
CA ALA A 168 -12.60 -13.75 -18.88
C ALA A 168 -12.09 -15.11 -19.35
N THR A 169 -11.15 -15.72 -18.63
CA THR A 169 -10.61 -17.07 -18.94
C THR A 169 -11.39 -18.21 -18.28
N GLY A 170 -12.44 -17.95 -17.51
CA GLY A 170 -13.32 -18.98 -16.94
C GLY A 170 -12.77 -19.71 -15.71
N LEU A 171 -11.85 -19.08 -14.95
CA LEU A 171 -11.38 -19.55 -13.64
C LEU A 171 -12.26 -19.03 -12.49
#